data_AF-U2F3H2-F1
#
_entry.id   AF-U2F3H2-F1
#
_cell.length_a   1.000
_cell.length_b   1.000
_cell.length_c   1.000
_cell.angle_alpha   90.00
_cell.angle_beta   90.00
_cell.angle_gamma   90.00
#
_symmetry.space_group_name_H-M   'P 1'
#
loop_
_entity.id
_entity.type
_entity.pdbx_description
1 polymer ?
#
loop_
_entity_poly.entity_id
_entity_poly.type
_entity_poly.pdbx_seq_one_letter_code
_entity_poly.pdbx_strand_id
1 'polypeptide(L)'
;MLKFRELLQLFAIIIIELPLELISWLIVPIALLFCNKQSERLPRWARYFEDASDLYGGENSAINGDSGWCKEHYPNGKNRTYFARLRWLYRNRIGYFSSRINGVKVSEIEPSSVITQGNPKVTSNGGTISDFCKVTCKLKDGRTRFGLFKTIRYKGIFRGFYCRIYVGWKLMDICEMDEYNKATFMQPDDKAFLKSVWAVNPFKRVKQ
;
A
#
# COMPACT_ATOMS: atom_id res chain seq x y z
N MET A 1 -10.90 1.90 18.43
CA MET A 1 -11.13 0.43 18.36
C MET A 1 -11.78 0.08 17.01
N LEU A 2 -11.53 -1.12 16.47
CA LEU A 2 -12.19 -1.57 15.24
C LEU A 2 -13.63 -2.01 15.54
N LYS A 3 -14.56 -1.65 14.66
CA LYS A 3 -15.96 -2.11 14.71
C LYS A 3 -16.05 -3.53 14.15
N PHE A 4 -17.09 -4.28 14.53
CA PHE A 4 -17.29 -5.66 14.03
C PHE A 4 -17.29 -5.75 12.49
N ARG A 5 -17.96 -4.81 11.80
CA ARG A 5 -17.96 -4.73 10.34
C ARG A 5 -16.55 -4.52 9.76
N GLU A 6 -15.69 -3.76 10.44
CA GLU A 6 -14.31 -3.52 9.99
C GLU A 6 -13.45 -4.76 10.18
N LEU A 7 -13.68 -5.54 11.25
CA LEU A 7 -13.05 -6.85 11.43
C LEU A 7 -13.44 -7.83 10.32
N LEU A 8 -14.72 -7.88 9.94
CA LEU A 8 -15.16 -8.71 8.81
C LEU A 8 -14.53 -8.27 7.49
N GLN A 9 -14.45 -6.96 7.24
CA GLN A 9 -13.75 -6.44 6.06
C GLN A 9 -12.27 -6.83 6.04
N LEU A 10 -11.58 -6.72 7.18
CA LEU A 10 -10.18 -7.15 7.31
C LEU A 10 -10.02 -8.64 7.06
N PHE A 11 -10.89 -9.46 7.64
CA PHE A 11 -10.88 -10.90 7.43
C PHE A 11 -11.08 -11.27 5.96
N ALA A 12 -12.02 -10.61 5.28
CA ALA A 12 -12.23 -10.79 3.84
C ALA A 12 -11.01 -10.40 3.01
N ILE A 13 -10.34 -9.27 3.33
CA ILE A 13 -9.08 -8.88 2.70
C ILE A 13 -8.04 -10.00 2.85
N ILE A 14 -7.82 -10.49 4.08
CA ILE A 14 -6.79 -11.49 4.37
C ILE A 14 -7.07 -12.80 3.65
N ILE A 15 -8.31 -13.31 3.69
CA ILE A 15 -8.68 -14.58 3.05
C ILE A 15 -8.44 -14.54 1.54
N ILE A 16 -8.67 -13.40 0.90
CA ILE A 16 -8.53 -13.27 -0.56
C ILE A 16 -7.07 -13.01 -0.94
N GLU A 17 -6.38 -12.14 -0.21
CA GLU A 17 -5.04 -11.68 -0.59
C GLU A 17 -3.93 -12.64 -0.15
N LEU A 18 -4.05 -13.29 1.01
CA LEU A 18 -3.01 -14.21 1.49
C LEU A 18 -2.74 -15.35 0.49
N PRO A 19 -3.74 -16.06 -0.07
CA PRO A 19 -3.50 -17.06 -1.10
C PRO A 19 -2.81 -16.50 -2.35
N LEU A 20 -3.22 -15.31 -2.81
CA LEU A 20 -2.60 -14.65 -3.95
C LEU A 20 -1.14 -14.26 -3.67
N GLU A 21 -0.85 -13.75 -2.47
CA GLU A 21 0.53 -13.47 -2.04
C GLU A 21 1.38 -14.73 -2.00
N LEU A 22 0.86 -15.86 -1.51
CA LEU A 22 1.58 -17.12 -1.49
C LEU A 22 1.86 -17.64 -2.90
N ILE A 23 0.86 -17.62 -3.78
CA ILE A 23 0.99 -18.06 -5.18
C ILE A 23 1.96 -17.16 -5.97
N SER A 24 2.09 -15.88 -5.59
CA SER A 24 2.99 -14.94 -6.26
C SER A 24 4.46 -15.40 -6.28
N TRP A 25 4.90 -16.15 -5.26
CA TRP A 25 6.27 -16.70 -5.20
C TRP A 25 6.57 -17.70 -6.31
N LEU A 26 5.55 -18.39 -6.82
CA LEU A 26 5.68 -19.32 -7.95
C LEU A 26 5.43 -18.60 -9.28
N ILE A 27 4.36 -17.79 -9.36
CA ILE A 27 3.90 -17.21 -10.62
C ILE A 27 4.81 -16.08 -11.11
N VAL A 28 5.29 -15.21 -10.23
CA VAL A 28 6.09 -14.04 -10.62
C VAL A 28 7.40 -14.42 -11.32
N PRO A 29 8.23 -15.35 -10.82
CA PRO A 29 9.43 -15.82 -11.53
C PRO A 29 9.12 -16.28 -12.95
N ILE A 30 8.09 -17.13 -13.10
CA ILE A 30 7.68 -17.69 -14.39
C ILE A 30 7.20 -16.59 -15.33
N ALA A 31 6.32 -15.70 -14.84
CA ALA A 31 5.78 -14.60 -15.63
C ALA A 31 6.87 -13.65 -16.14
N LEU A 32 7.91 -13.41 -15.35
CA LEU A 32 9.04 -12.55 -15.73
C LEU A 32 9.90 -13.13 -16.86
N LEU A 33 9.91 -14.46 -17.07
CA LEU A 33 10.61 -15.07 -18.21
C LEU A 33 10.00 -14.66 -19.56
N PHE A 34 8.73 -14.26 -19.57
CA PHE A 34 8.04 -13.74 -20.75
C PHE A 34 8.26 -12.23 -20.96
N CYS A 35 9.03 -11.56 -20.10
CA CYS A 35 9.27 -10.12 -20.17
C CYS A 35 10.68 -9.83 -20.73
N ASN A 36 10.76 -8.97 -21.73
CA ASN A 36 12.02 -8.45 -22.27
C ASN A 36 12.42 -7.12 -21.59
N LYS A 37 13.57 -6.54 -21.97
CA LYS A 37 14.08 -5.28 -21.36
C LYS A 37 13.13 -4.08 -21.53
N GLN A 38 12.32 -4.07 -22.58
CA GLN A 38 11.34 -3.02 -22.88
C GLN A 38 9.98 -3.26 -22.21
N SER A 39 9.76 -4.44 -21.60
CA SER A 39 8.51 -4.72 -20.91
C SER A 39 8.32 -3.83 -19.68
N GLU A 40 7.18 -3.17 -19.62
CA GLU A 40 6.70 -2.44 -18.43
C GLU A 40 5.70 -3.24 -17.61
N ARG A 41 5.21 -4.35 -18.16
CA ARG A 41 4.09 -5.14 -17.64
C ARG A 41 4.38 -6.63 -17.68
N LEU A 42 3.77 -7.36 -16.77
CA LEU A 42 3.60 -8.80 -16.86
C LEU A 42 2.60 -9.17 -17.98
N PRO A 43 2.67 -10.41 -18.49
CA PRO A 43 1.63 -10.98 -19.34
C PRO A 43 0.23 -10.78 -18.75
N ARG A 44 -0.80 -10.63 -19.60
CA ARG A 44 -2.17 -10.31 -19.15
C ARG A 44 -2.70 -11.27 -18.07
N TRP A 45 -2.37 -12.56 -18.18
CA TRP A 45 -2.79 -13.59 -17.23
C TRP A 45 -2.12 -13.45 -15.84
N ALA A 46 -0.94 -12.82 -15.76
CA ALA A 46 -0.19 -12.59 -14.53
C ALA A 46 -0.30 -11.13 -14.02
N ARG A 47 -1.17 -10.31 -14.63
CA ARG A 47 -1.29 -8.89 -14.32
C ARG A 47 -1.69 -8.58 -12.89
N TYR A 48 -2.31 -9.52 -12.19
CA TYR A 48 -2.63 -9.34 -10.78
C TYR A 48 -1.40 -9.20 -9.88
N PHE A 49 -0.23 -9.70 -10.32
CA PHE A 49 0.99 -9.79 -9.52
C PHE A 49 2.00 -8.67 -9.77
N GLU A 50 1.81 -7.83 -10.80
CA GLU A 50 2.63 -6.62 -10.97
C GLU A 50 2.18 -5.51 -10.01
N ASP A 51 2.94 -4.42 -9.91
CA ASP A 51 2.44 -3.26 -9.19
C ASP A 51 1.31 -2.57 -9.98
N ALA A 52 0.37 -1.95 -9.26
CA ALA A 52 -0.54 -1.02 -9.90
C ALA A 52 0.29 0.19 -10.35
N SER A 53 0.07 0.64 -11.58
CA SER A 53 0.80 1.76 -12.18
C SER A 53 0.47 3.09 -11.55
N ASP A 54 0.96 3.28 -10.33
CA ASP A 54 1.12 4.59 -9.75
C ASP A 54 2.23 5.26 -10.56
N LEU A 55 1.88 6.31 -11.31
CA LEU A 55 2.85 7.10 -12.06
C LEU A 55 3.75 7.82 -11.06
N TYR A 56 5.06 7.63 -11.16
CA TYR A 56 6.02 8.37 -10.36
C TYR A 56 6.94 9.13 -11.31
N GLY A 57 6.75 10.44 -11.44
CA GLY A 57 7.48 11.26 -12.41
C GLY A 57 7.07 11.00 -13.86
N GLY A 58 5.79 10.66 -14.11
CA GLY A 58 5.25 10.44 -15.45
C GLY A 58 5.62 9.10 -16.12
N GLU A 59 6.53 8.33 -15.52
CA GLU A 59 6.93 7.02 -16.02
C GLU A 59 6.17 5.89 -15.31
N ASN A 60 5.58 5.01 -16.09
CA ASN A 60 4.91 3.81 -15.60
C ASN A 60 5.91 2.67 -15.48
N SER A 61 6.16 2.20 -14.26
CA SER A 61 7.15 1.17 -13.99
C SER A 61 6.56 0.00 -13.19
N ALA A 62 5.37 -0.49 -13.60
CA ALA A 62 4.63 -1.55 -12.89
C ALA A 62 5.50 -2.76 -12.47
N ILE A 63 6.39 -3.23 -13.35
CA ILE A 63 7.37 -4.29 -13.01
C ILE A 63 8.78 -3.76 -12.74
N ASN A 64 9.06 -2.50 -13.08
CA ASN A 64 10.41 -1.91 -13.09
C ASN A 64 10.73 -1.05 -11.86
N GLY A 65 9.76 -0.85 -10.96
CA GLY A 65 9.94 -0.11 -9.71
C GLY A 65 9.67 1.37 -9.82
N ASP A 66 9.01 1.94 -8.80
CA ASP A 66 8.76 3.38 -8.72
C ASP A 66 10.07 4.21 -8.69
N SER A 67 9.95 5.54 -8.79
CA SER A 67 11.12 6.42 -8.83
C SER A 67 11.98 6.31 -7.56
N GLY A 68 11.36 6.12 -6.39
CA GLY A 68 12.05 5.98 -5.11
C GLY A 68 12.88 4.71 -5.08
N TRP A 69 12.29 3.58 -5.50
CA TRP A 69 12.98 2.30 -5.65
C TRP A 69 14.16 2.39 -6.60
N CYS A 70 13.95 3.00 -7.77
CA CYS A 70 14.99 3.17 -8.77
C CYS A 70 16.14 4.04 -8.22
N LYS A 71 15.83 5.17 -7.60
CA LYS A 71 16.82 6.11 -7.03
C LYS A 71 17.64 5.48 -5.91
N GLU A 72 17.00 4.74 -5.01
CA GLU A 72 17.65 4.17 -3.82
C GLU A 72 18.45 2.89 -4.12
N HIS A 73 17.93 2.01 -4.99
CA HIS A 73 18.49 0.67 -5.16
C HIS A 73 19.21 0.47 -6.50
N TYR A 74 18.90 1.28 -7.50
CA TYR A 74 19.43 1.14 -8.85
C TYR A 74 19.83 2.50 -9.47
N PRO A 75 20.66 3.31 -8.80
CA PRO A 75 21.12 4.59 -9.34
C PRO A 75 21.85 4.46 -10.70
N ASN A 76 22.34 3.26 -11.01
CA ASN A 76 23.01 2.92 -12.26
C ASN A 76 22.05 2.50 -13.39
N GLY A 77 20.73 2.65 -13.24
CA GLY A 77 19.74 2.32 -14.28
C GLY A 77 19.53 0.83 -14.54
N LYS A 78 19.96 -0.06 -13.63
CA LYS A 78 19.86 -1.54 -13.77
C LYS A 78 18.55 -2.14 -13.23
N ASN A 79 17.51 -1.32 -13.07
CA ASN A 79 16.20 -1.71 -12.53
C ASN A 79 15.39 -2.64 -13.45
N ARG A 80 15.73 -2.71 -14.74
CA ARG A 80 15.06 -3.57 -15.75
C ARG A 80 15.58 -5.00 -15.84
N THR A 81 16.52 -5.38 -14.98
CA THR A 81 17.04 -6.77 -14.94
C THR A 81 16.03 -7.71 -14.31
N TYR A 82 16.08 -9.00 -14.65
CA TYR A 82 15.19 -10.03 -14.09
C TYR A 82 15.16 -9.99 -12.56
N PHE A 83 16.34 -9.97 -11.92
CA PHE A 83 16.42 -9.94 -10.46
C PHE A 83 15.92 -8.63 -9.84
N ALA A 84 16.11 -7.49 -10.51
CA ALA A 84 15.57 -6.22 -10.03
C ALA A 84 14.03 -6.21 -10.05
N ARG A 85 13.44 -6.68 -11.14
CA ARG A 85 11.98 -6.84 -11.27
C ARG A 85 11.44 -7.84 -10.25
N LEU A 86 12.11 -8.98 -10.09
CA LEU A 86 11.71 -10.00 -9.12
C LEU A 86 11.69 -9.44 -7.69
N ARG A 87 12.74 -8.71 -7.28
CA ARG A 87 12.81 -8.05 -5.97
C ARG A 87 11.70 -7.01 -5.80
N TRP A 88 11.44 -6.20 -6.83
CA TRP A 88 10.37 -5.22 -6.81
C TRP A 88 8.99 -5.86 -6.61
N LEU A 89 8.70 -6.92 -7.36
CA LEU A 89 7.41 -7.62 -7.33
C LEU A 89 7.23 -8.44 -6.05
N TYR A 90 8.31 -8.94 -5.45
CA TYR A 90 8.26 -9.56 -4.12
C TYR A 90 8.10 -8.56 -2.98
N ARG A 91 8.55 -7.31 -3.17
CA ARG A 91 8.28 -6.22 -2.24
C ARG A 91 6.82 -5.74 -2.36
N ASN A 92 6.29 -5.68 -3.57
CA ASN A 92 4.93 -5.22 -3.87
C ASN A 92 4.09 -6.36 -4.45
N ARG A 93 4.01 -7.47 -3.71
CA ARG A 93 3.20 -8.61 -4.11
C ARG A 93 1.77 -8.16 -4.37
N ILE A 94 1.17 -8.69 -5.43
CA ILE A 94 -0.24 -8.48 -5.79
C ILE A 94 -0.63 -6.99 -5.88
N GLY A 95 0.30 -6.10 -6.23
CA GLY A 95 0.08 -4.65 -6.19
C GLY A 95 -1.08 -4.19 -7.08
N TYR A 96 -1.21 -4.77 -8.27
CA TYR A 96 -2.34 -4.51 -9.16
C TYR A 96 -3.65 -4.98 -8.54
N PHE A 97 -3.71 -6.20 -8.01
CA PHE A 97 -4.91 -6.73 -7.36
C PHE A 97 -5.35 -5.86 -6.17
N SER A 98 -4.43 -5.58 -5.24
CA SER A 98 -4.69 -4.80 -4.02
C SER A 98 -5.09 -3.35 -4.30
N SER A 99 -4.74 -2.79 -5.46
CA SER A 99 -5.14 -1.42 -5.85
C SER A 99 -6.39 -1.38 -6.72
N ARG A 100 -6.42 -2.21 -7.77
CA ARG A 100 -7.39 -2.09 -8.88
C ARG A 100 -8.61 -2.96 -8.69
N ILE A 101 -8.48 -4.05 -7.94
CA ILE A 101 -9.57 -5.01 -7.69
C ILE A 101 -10.11 -4.82 -6.29
N ASN A 102 -9.25 -4.92 -5.28
CA ASN A 102 -9.64 -4.83 -3.88
C ASN A 102 -9.44 -3.43 -3.28
N GLY A 103 -8.76 -2.52 -3.99
CA GLY A 103 -8.45 -1.17 -3.52
C GLY A 103 -9.63 -0.21 -3.59
N VAL A 104 -9.34 1.06 -3.32
CA VAL A 104 -10.31 2.16 -3.35
C VAL A 104 -9.84 3.22 -4.32
N LYS A 105 -10.68 3.60 -5.29
CA LYS A 105 -10.38 4.73 -6.17
C LYS A 105 -10.68 6.03 -5.44
N VAL A 106 -9.72 6.95 -5.37
CA VAL A 106 -9.87 8.21 -4.61
C VAL A 106 -11.07 9.03 -5.11
N SER A 107 -11.28 9.07 -6.43
CA SER A 107 -12.41 9.79 -7.04
C SER A 107 -13.80 9.24 -6.68
N GLU A 108 -13.87 8.03 -6.10
CA GLU A 108 -15.12 7.39 -5.66
C GLU A 108 -15.43 7.64 -4.19
N ILE A 109 -14.53 8.29 -3.46
CA ILE A 109 -14.73 8.65 -2.06
C ILE A 109 -15.66 9.85 -1.99
N GLU A 110 -16.56 9.84 -1.02
CA GLU A 110 -17.35 11.00 -0.62
C GLU A 110 -16.51 11.83 0.38
N PRO A 111 -15.98 13.00 0.00
CA PRO A 111 -15.03 13.75 0.82
C PRO A 111 -15.60 14.14 2.19
N SER A 112 -16.84 14.61 2.24
CA SER A 112 -17.55 14.96 3.48
C SER A 112 -17.70 13.80 4.47
N SER A 113 -17.53 12.55 4.03
CA SER A 113 -17.67 11.35 4.86
C SER A 113 -16.37 10.90 5.52
N VAL A 114 -15.23 11.52 5.17
CA VAL A 114 -13.92 11.15 5.67
C VAL A 114 -13.81 11.57 7.14
N ILE A 115 -13.59 10.59 8.01
CA ILE A 115 -13.40 10.81 9.44
C ILE A 115 -12.02 10.31 9.82
N THR A 116 -11.20 11.20 10.37
CA THR A 116 -9.86 10.90 10.87
C THR A 116 -9.89 10.88 12.40
N GLN A 117 -9.35 9.83 13.01
CA GLN A 117 -9.29 9.65 14.46
C GLN A 117 -7.84 9.35 14.89
N GLY A 118 -7.35 10.02 15.92
CA GLY A 118 -5.95 9.88 16.37
C GLY A 118 -5.03 10.88 15.67
N ASN A 119 -3.76 10.52 15.48
CA ASN A 119 -2.74 11.39 14.93
C ASN A 119 -2.48 11.13 13.44
N PRO A 120 -2.89 12.02 12.51
CA PRO A 120 -2.63 11.88 11.08
C PRO A 120 -1.15 11.68 10.73
N LYS A 121 -0.24 12.19 11.56
CA LYS A 121 1.22 12.14 11.38
C LYS A 121 1.88 10.91 12.04
N VAL A 122 1.10 9.92 12.49
CA VAL A 122 1.61 8.70 13.15
C VAL A 122 2.64 7.95 12.30
N THR A 123 2.55 8.01 10.98
CA THR A 123 3.48 7.34 10.06
C THR A 123 4.90 7.93 10.11
N SER A 124 5.01 9.20 10.49
CA SER A 124 6.26 9.96 10.56
C SER A 124 6.98 9.87 11.91
N ASN A 125 6.33 9.34 12.96
CA ASN A 125 6.92 9.32 14.30
C ASN A 125 8.07 8.29 14.47
N GLY A 126 8.37 7.48 13.45
CA GLY A 126 9.50 6.54 13.47
C GLY A 126 9.42 5.44 14.53
N GLY A 127 8.24 5.23 15.14
CA GLY A 127 8.07 4.32 16.26
C GLY A 127 8.63 4.82 17.59
N THR A 128 8.96 6.11 17.69
CA THR A 128 9.45 6.74 18.93
C THR A 128 8.40 6.70 20.05
N ILE A 129 7.13 6.85 19.67
CA ILE A 129 5.95 6.79 20.56
C ILE A 129 4.92 5.77 20.06
N SER A 130 4.14 5.22 21.00
CA SER A 130 2.94 4.44 20.69
C SER A 130 1.82 5.39 20.31
N ASP A 131 1.28 5.24 19.12
CA ASP A 131 0.25 6.13 18.61
C ASP A 131 -0.56 5.42 17.52
N PHE A 132 -1.66 6.02 17.08
CA PHE A 132 -2.49 5.47 16.02
C PHE A 132 -3.16 6.56 15.19
N CYS A 133 -3.53 6.19 13.97
CA CYS A 133 -4.49 6.91 13.18
C CYS A 133 -5.46 5.93 12.55
N LYS A 134 -6.74 6.26 12.62
CA LYS A 134 -7.79 5.53 11.93
C LYS A 134 -8.54 6.49 11.04
N VAL A 135 -8.65 6.13 9.77
CA VAL A 135 -9.46 6.86 8.79
C VAL A 135 -10.63 5.97 8.39
N THR A 136 -11.82 6.54 8.29
CA THR A 136 -12.99 5.88 7.69
C THR A 136 -13.59 6.77 6.64
N CYS A 137 -14.13 6.20 5.57
CA CYS A 137 -14.86 6.95 4.55
C CYS A 137 -16.03 6.14 4.00
N LYS A 138 -16.97 6.83 3.36
CA LYS A 138 -17.98 6.27 2.47
C LYS A 138 -17.54 6.46 1.03
N LEU A 139 -17.87 5.49 0.21
CA LEU A 139 -17.80 5.59 -1.23
C LEU A 139 -19.14 6.07 -1.77
N LYS A 140 -19.15 6.62 -2.99
CA LYS A 140 -20.36 7.11 -3.68
C LYS A 140 -21.46 6.04 -3.84
N ASP A 141 -21.09 4.77 -3.81
CA ASP A 141 -22.03 3.64 -3.86
C ASP A 141 -22.55 3.19 -2.48
N GLY A 142 -22.25 3.95 -1.42
CA GLY A 142 -22.69 3.68 -0.05
C GLY A 142 -21.85 2.67 0.72
N ARG A 143 -20.84 2.02 0.10
CA ARG A 143 -19.90 1.16 0.84
C ARG A 143 -19.05 1.99 1.79
N THR A 144 -18.64 1.38 2.91
CA THR A 144 -17.75 2.00 3.89
C THR A 144 -16.41 1.31 3.92
N ARG A 145 -15.34 2.09 4.08
CA ARG A 145 -13.95 1.62 4.14
C ARG A 145 -13.25 2.20 5.36
N PHE A 146 -12.20 1.53 5.81
CA PHE A 146 -11.38 1.98 6.93
C PHE A 146 -9.90 1.72 6.68
N GLY A 147 -9.04 2.56 7.23
CA GLY A 147 -7.61 2.31 7.34
C GLY A 147 -7.19 2.52 8.78
N LEU A 148 -6.46 1.58 9.36
CA LEU A 148 -5.88 1.73 10.69
C LEU A 148 -4.38 1.57 10.62
N PHE A 149 -3.66 2.63 10.98
CA PHE A 149 -2.23 2.59 11.24
C PHE A 149 -2.00 2.71 12.74
N LYS A 150 -1.15 1.84 13.31
CA LYS A 150 -0.84 1.85 14.74
C LYS A 150 0.64 1.52 14.97
N THR A 151 1.28 2.28 15.84
CA THR A 151 2.60 1.99 16.39
C THR A 151 2.48 1.57 17.85
N ILE A 152 3.21 0.52 18.24
CA ILE A 152 3.29 0.07 19.63
C ILE A 152 4.76 0.04 20.01
N ARG A 153 5.18 1.04 20.78
CA ARG A 153 6.53 1.17 21.32
C ARG A 153 6.76 0.14 22.41
N TYR A 154 7.76 -0.72 22.23
CA TYR A 154 8.17 -1.67 23.23
C TYR A 154 9.00 -1.02 24.35
N LYS A 155 8.91 -1.58 25.55
CA LYS A 155 9.67 -1.18 26.74
C LYS A 155 10.70 -2.25 27.11
N GLY A 156 11.57 -1.95 28.08
CA GLY A 156 12.57 -2.89 28.59
C GLY A 156 13.61 -3.29 27.54
N ILE A 157 13.94 -4.59 27.47
CA ILE A 157 14.97 -5.13 26.56
C ILE A 157 14.66 -4.87 25.07
N PHE A 158 13.39 -4.69 24.71
CA PHE A 158 12.96 -4.42 23.34
C PHE A 158 12.80 -2.93 23.02
N ARG A 159 13.31 -2.02 23.87
CA ARG A 159 13.29 -0.55 23.63
C ARG A 159 14.03 -0.09 22.38
N GLY A 160 14.70 -0.97 21.62
CA GLY A 160 15.20 -0.63 20.28
C GLY A 160 14.13 -0.71 19.19
N PHE A 161 12.97 -1.31 19.51
CA PHE A 161 11.99 -1.77 18.53
C PHE A 161 10.57 -1.28 18.81
N TYR A 162 9.71 -1.43 17.82
CA TYR A 162 8.28 -1.19 17.89
C TYR A 162 7.51 -2.10 16.93
N CYS A 163 6.26 -2.38 17.27
CA CYS A 163 5.32 -3.01 16.34
C CYS A 163 4.66 -1.94 15.47
N ARG A 164 4.65 -2.16 14.15
CA ARG A 164 3.87 -1.38 13.18
C ARG A 164 2.74 -2.23 12.65
N ILE A 165 1.52 -1.76 12.79
CA ILE A 165 0.31 -2.39 12.24
C ILE A 165 -0.28 -1.44 11.21
N TYR A 166 -0.57 -1.95 10.01
CA TYR A 166 -1.37 -1.25 9.02
C TYR A 166 -2.39 -2.21 8.41
N VAL A 167 -3.66 -1.99 8.68
CA VAL A 167 -4.77 -2.86 8.23
C VAL A 167 -5.90 -2.06 7.59
N GLY A 168 -6.64 -2.69 6.66
CA GLY A 168 -7.76 -2.10 5.93
C GLY A 168 -7.31 -1.59 4.56
N TRP A 169 -7.50 -0.30 4.29
CA TRP A 169 -7.02 0.37 3.08
C TRP A 169 -6.01 1.46 3.40
N LYS A 170 -5.22 1.87 2.40
CA LYS A 170 -4.22 2.94 2.52
C LYS A 170 -4.82 4.35 2.67
N LEU A 171 -5.86 4.49 3.47
CA LEU A 171 -6.60 5.73 3.68
C LEU A 171 -5.82 6.81 4.44
N MET A 172 -4.60 6.52 4.91
CA MET A 172 -3.73 7.54 5.50
C MET A 172 -3.34 8.61 4.47
N ASP A 173 -3.34 8.25 3.19
CA ASP A 173 -3.03 9.16 2.07
C ASP A 173 -4.14 10.21 1.87
N ILE A 174 -5.30 10.08 2.52
CA ILE A 174 -6.44 11.02 2.45
C ILE A 174 -6.90 11.49 3.83
N CYS A 175 -6.04 11.36 4.85
CA CYS A 175 -6.31 11.94 6.16
C CYS A 175 -6.73 13.40 6.02
N GLU A 176 -7.77 13.80 6.75
CA GLU A 176 -8.27 15.19 6.77
C GLU A 176 -8.81 15.69 5.41
N MET A 177 -9.04 14.81 4.43
CA MET A 177 -9.76 15.16 3.20
C MET A 177 -11.18 15.64 3.52
N ASP A 178 -11.60 16.72 2.89
CA ASP A 178 -12.95 17.28 2.93
C ASP A 178 -13.35 17.86 1.56
N GLU A 179 -14.53 18.47 1.48
CA GLU A 179 -15.03 19.04 0.22
C GLU A 179 -14.21 20.21 -0.32
N TYR A 180 -13.52 20.95 0.56
CA TYR A 180 -12.76 22.15 0.22
C TYR A 180 -11.34 21.82 -0.22
N ASN A 181 -10.73 20.79 0.36
CA ASN A 181 -9.34 20.43 0.11
C ASN A 181 -9.17 19.18 -0.78
N LYS A 182 -10.23 18.46 -1.17
CA LYS A 182 -10.15 17.23 -1.99
C LYS A 182 -9.27 17.34 -3.24
N ALA A 183 -9.18 18.52 -3.84
CA ALA A 183 -8.36 18.77 -5.01
C ALA A 183 -6.85 18.55 -4.75
N THR A 184 -6.38 18.73 -3.51
CA THR A 184 -4.98 18.50 -3.12
C THR A 184 -4.62 17.03 -2.99
N PHE A 185 -5.60 16.13 -3.07
CA PHE A 185 -5.44 14.68 -2.97
C PHE A 185 -5.77 13.96 -4.30
N MET A 186 -6.05 14.73 -5.35
CA MET A 186 -6.35 14.24 -6.69
C MET A 186 -5.37 14.80 -7.72
N GLN A 187 -4.18 15.21 -7.29
CA GLN A 187 -3.15 15.71 -8.20
C GLN A 187 -2.58 14.58 -9.06
N PRO A 188 -1.98 14.88 -10.23
CA PRO A 188 -1.44 13.86 -11.13
C PRO A 188 -0.39 12.94 -10.50
N ASP A 189 0.34 13.43 -9.49
CA ASP A 189 1.35 12.68 -8.74
C ASP A 189 0.77 11.93 -7.52
N ASP A 190 -0.52 12.13 -7.20
CA ASP A 190 -1.20 11.43 -6.11
C ASP A 190 -1.69 10.05 -6.54
N LYS A 191 -1.83 9.15 -5.56
CA LYS A 191 -2.34 7.80 -5.82
C LYS A 191 -3.80 7.84 -6.20
N ALA A 192 -4.10 7.62 -7.47
CA ALA A 192 -5.47 7.44 -7.95
C ALA A 192 -6.20 6.26 -7.27
N PHE A 193 -5.46 5.24 -6.82
CA PHE A 193 -5.98 4.06 -6.14
C PHE A 193 -5.25 3.81 -4.82
N LEU A 194 -6.01 3.64 -3.74
CA LEU A 194 -5.52 3.30 -2.42
C LEU A 194 -5.57 1.77 -2.22
N LYS A 195 -4.39 1.17 -2.06
CA LYS A 195 -4.21 -0.28 -1.84
C LYS A 195 -4.93 -0.75 -0.58
N SER A 196 -5.54 -1.93 -0.61
CA SER A 196 -5.76 -2.74 0.59
C SER A 196 -4.41 -3.08 1.25
N VAL A 197 -4.43 -3.30 2.57
CA VAL A 197 -3.23 -3.60 3.35
C VAL A 197 -3.61 -4.37 4.62
N TRP A 198 -2.79 -5.35 4.98
CA TRP A 198 -2.93 -6.13 6.22
C TRP A 198 -1.56 -6.46 6.82
N ALA A 199 -0.68 -5.48 6.89
CA ALA A 199 0.70 -5.66 7.33
C ALA A 199 0.86 -5.53 8.85
N VAL A 200 1.47 -6.53 9.48
CA VAL A 200 1.95 -6.48 10.86
C VAL A 200 3.46 -6.69 10.88
N ASN A 201 4.21 -5.67 11.29
CA ASN A 201 5.65 -5.74 11.45
C ASN A 201 5.99 -5.63 12.95
N PRO A 202 6.16 -6.76 13.66
CA PRO A 202 6.34 -6.74 15.11
C PRO A 202 7.68 -6.11 15.54
N PHE A 203 8.75 -6.26 14.75
CA PHE A 203 10.09 -5.83 15.16
C PHE A 203 10.71 -4.81 14.20
N LYS A 204 10.07 -3.65 14.00
CA LYS A 204 10.76 -2.54 13.33
C LYS A 204 11.70 -1.83 14.30
N ARG A 205 12.89 -1.46 13.83
CA ARG A 205 13.82 -0.60 14.58
C ARG A 205 13.28 0.82 14.64
N VAL A 206 13.36 1.43 15.81
CA VAL A 206 13.04 2.85 15.96
C VAL A 206 14.06 3.67 15.19
N LYS A 207 13.57 4.63 14.40
CA LYS A 207 14.40 5.63 13.73
C LYS A 207 14.40 6.89 14.58
N GLN A 208 15.58 7.34 14.94
CA GLN A 208 15.83 8.62 15.60
C GLN A 208 16.09 9.69 14.55
#